data_AF-A0A8I1V065-F1
#
_entry.id   AF-A0A8I1V065-F1
#
_cell.length_a   1.000
_cell.length_b   1.000
_cell.length_c   1.000
_cell.angle_alpha   90.00
_cell.angle_beta   90.00
_cell.angle_gamma   90.00
#
_symmetry.space_group_name_H-M   'P 1'
#
loop_
_entity.id
_entity.type
_entity.pdbx_description
1 polymer ?
#
loop_
_entity_poly.entity_id
_entity_poly.type
_entity_poly.pdbx_seq_one_letter_code
_entity_poly.pdbx_strand_id
1 'polypeptide(L)'
;MGDDFRTLTAEEFERWLTPLEAAAALAPVGPKVAAAQLLEAARAEMVRTAAEMIYCEPKNSPSFAAEQRAEVPSYFWAHVAGNSNFWDTGIVRMWFGNTPYFRVPTAFRCLNVRFNPEDVAKLKPRTPRQVLADEKAVPAPIQRDSGVKAPPLPKAALDAWYVAYKLAYSDRERTLDHAWDHAKAAFPEKTVTRDAVRKLMAGGKPGPRPK
;
A
#
# COMPACT_ATOMS: atom_id res chain seq x y z
N MET A 1 24.69 12.03 5.09
CA MET A 1 23.44 11.85 5.84
C MET A 1 23.41 10.38 6.15
N GLY A 2 23.76 10.03 7.39
CA GLY A 2 23.73 8.65 7.85
C GLY A 2 22.31 8.36 8.25
N ASP A 3 21.53 7.82 7.33
CA ASP A 3 20.43 6.97 7.78
C ASP A 3 21.14 5.76 8.37
N ASP A 4 21.37 5.81 9.68
CA ASP A 4 21.89 4.68 10.43
C ASP A 4 20.88 3.56 10.19
N PHE A 5 21.33 2.55 9.45
CA PHE A 5 20.49 1.41 9.18
C PHE A 5 20.17 0.77 10.52
N ARG A 6 18.90 0.42 10.70
CA ARG A 6 18.50 -0.30 11.90
C ARG A 6 19.16 -1.67 11.88
N THR A 7 20.06 -1.91 12.82
CA THR A 7 20.66 -3.22 13.06
C THR A 7 19.71 -4.10 13.87
N LEU A 8 19.72 -5.39 13.57
CA LEU A 8 18.96 -6.42 14.26
C LEU A 8 19.90 -7.32 15.06
N THR A 9 19.39 -7.87 16.15
CA THR A 9 20.05 -9.00 16.83
C THR A 9 20.01 -10.26 15.94
N ALA A 10 20.88 -11.25 16.22
CA ALA A 10 20.83 -12.52 15.50
C ALA A 10 19.48 -13.22 15.73
N GLU A 11 18.98 -13.18 16.95
CA GLU A 11 17.73 -13.82 17.35
C GLU A 11 16.52 -13.19 16.66
N GLU A 12 16.52 -11.86 16.51
CA GLU A 12 15.48 -11.17 15.74
C GLU A 12 15.55 -11.51 14.27
N PHE A 13 16.75 -11.49 13.67
CA PHE A 13 16.95 -11.80 12.26
C PHE A 13 16.53 -13.23 11.90
N GLU A 14 16.85 -14.21 12.75
CA GLU A 14 16.48 -15.61 12.54
C GLU A 14 14.97 -15.86 12.56
N ARG A 15 14.19 -14.99 13.22
CA ARG A 15 12.72 -15.06 13.23
C ARG A 15 12.09 -14.53 11.93
N TRP A 16 12.86 -13.84 11.10
CA TRP A 16 12.36 -13.31 9.84
C TRP A 16 12.32 -14.39 8.77
N LEU A 17 11.37 -14.27 7.85
CA LEU A 17 11.11 -15.27 6.83
C LEU A 17 12.12 -15.15 5.70
N THR A 18 12.64 -16.28 5.23
CA THR A 18 13.36 -16.31 3.94
C THR A 18 12.42 -15.88 2.80
N PRO A 19 12.94 -15.48 1.63
CA PRO A 19 12.08 -15.05 0.52
C PRO A 19 11.13 -16.17 0.07
N LEU A 20 11.60 -17.42 0.09
CA LEU A 20 10.79 -18.58 -0.25
C LEU A 20 9.65 -18.78 0.76
N GLU A 21 9.93 -18.70 2.06
CA GLU A 21 8.91 -18.80 3.11
C GLU A 21 7.91 -17.64 3.06
N ALA A 22 8.39 -16.42 2.81
CA ALA A 22 7.53 -15.25 2.67
C ALA A 22 6.59 -15.39 1.47
N ALA A 23 7.10 -15.87 0.32
CA ALA A 23 6.28 -16.12 -0.86
C ALA A 23 5.28 -17.26 -0.60
N ALA A 24 5.70 -18.34 0.07
CA ALA A 24 4.82 -19.44 0.46
C ALA A 24 3.73 -19.00 1.45
N ALA A 25 3.98 -18.02 2.31
CA ALA A 25 2.97 -17.45 3.20
C ALA A 25 1.82 -16.77 2.43
N LEU A 26 2.05 -16.38 1.16
CA LEU A 26 1.06 -15.83 0.23
C LEU A 26 0.54 -16.87 -0.78
N ALA A 27 0.72 -18.18 -0.52
CA ALA A 27 0.41 -19.28 -1.43
C ALA A 27 -0.89 -19.19 -2.27
N PRO A 28 -2.04 -18.66 -1.78
CA PRO A 28 -3.26 -18.59 -2.57
C PRO A 28 -3.16 -17.79 -3.88
N VAL A 29 -2.19 -16.86 -4.01
CA VAL A 29 -2.04 -16.04 -5.23
C VAL A 29 -1.12 -16.66 -6.29
N GLY A 30 -0.42 -17.75 -5.95
CA GLY A 30 0.60 -18.37 -6.80
C GLY A 30 1.99 -17.73 -6.66
N PRO A 31 3.08 -18.49 -6.88
CA PRO A 31 4.43 -18.10 -6.47
C PRO A 31 4.96 -16.86 -7.19
N LYS A 32 4.67 -16.71 -8.50
CA LYS A 32 5.10 -15.53 -9.27
C LYS A 32 4.39 -14.25 -8.82
N VAL A 33 3.11 -14.34 -8.50
CA VAL A 33 2.31 -13.19 -8.04
C VAL A 33 2.71 -12.82 -6.62
N ALA A 34 2.92 -13.80 -5.74
CA ALA A 34 3.42 -13.60 -4.39
C ALA A 34 4.77 -12.86 -4.38
N ALA A 35 5.71 -13.32 -5.21
CA ALA A 35 7.02 -12.68 -5.39
C ALA A 35 6.88 -11.21 -5.85
N ALA A 36 6.07 -10.96 -6.89
CA ALA A 36 5.82 -9.60 -7.35
C ALA A 36 5.18 -8.73 -6.27
N GLN A 37 4.17 -9.23 -5.56
CA GLN A 37 3.47 -8.52 -4.49
C GLN A 37 4.42 -8.16 -3.34
N LEU A 38 5.28 -9.08 -2.91
CA LEU A 38 6.28 -8.82 -1.86
C LEU A 38 7.30 -7.76 -2.29
N LEU A 39 7.75 -7.80 -3.54
CA LEU A 39 8.69 -6.80 -4.06
C LEU A 39 8.06 -5.41 -4.12
N GLU A 40 6.81 -5.29 -4.61
CA GLU A 40 6.10 -4.01 -4.60
C GLU A 40 5.82 -3.51 -3.18
N ALA A 41 5.47 -4.41 -2.26
CA ALA A 41 5.25 -4.05 -0.86
C ALA A 41 6.55 -3.58 -0.17
N ALA A 42 7.70 -4.17 -0.49
CA ALA A 42 8.99 -3.70 -0.01
C ALA A 42 9.37 -2.31 -0.55
N ARG A 43 9.07 -2.05 -1.85
CA ARG A 43 9.24 -0.72 -2.47
C ARG A 43 8.34 0.34 -1.84
N ALA A 44 7.14 -0.06 -1.45
CA ALA A 44 6.12 0.82 -0.86
C ALA A 44 6.22 0.93 0.68
N GLU A 45 7.30 0.46 1.31
CA GLU A 45 7.50 0.51 2.76
C GLU A 45 6.44 -0.25 3.58
N MET A 46 5.67 -1.13 2.93
CA MET A 46 4.65 -1.94 3.58
C MET A 46 5.20 -3.21 4.23
N VAL A 47 6.34 -3.70 3.73
CA VAL A 47 7.05 -4.84 4.29
C VAL A 47 8.51 -4.50 4.52
N ARG A 48 8.92 -4.60 5.78
CA ARG A 48 10.32 -4.47 6.15
C ARG A 48 11.10 -5.71 5.71
N THR A 49 12.33 -5.46 5.27
CA THR A 49 13.30 -6.48 4.87
C THR A 49 14.61 -6.24 5.60
N ALA A 50 15.36 -7.30 5.86
CA ALA A 50 16.66 -7.24 6.50
C ALA A 50 17.61 -8.16 5.76
N ALA A 51 18.89 -7.85 5.76
CA ALA A 51 19.94 -8.69 5.20
C ALA A 51 20.97 -9.00 6.26
N GLU A 52 21.48 -10.22 6.27
CA GLU A 52 22.59 -10.59 7.14
C GLU A 52 23.85 -9.82 6.73
N MET A 53 24.06 -9.78 5.41
CA MET A 53 25.14 -9.20 4.65
C MET A 53 24.82 -7.96 3.80
N ILE A 54 25.22 -6.72 4.10
CA ILE A 54 25.14 -5.65 3.06
C ILE A 54 26.54 -5.23 2.63
N TYR A 55 26.85 -5.36 1.33
CA TYR A 55 28.12 -4.93 0.74
C TYR A 55 27.90 -3.88 -0.33
N CYS A 56 28.80 -2.91 -0.36
CA CYS A 56 28.93 -1.95 -1.43
C CYS A 56 30.02 -2.43 -2.42
N GLU A 57 29.69 -2.47 -3.71
CA GLU A 57 30.59 -2.81 -4.82
C GLU A 57 30.67 -1.61 -5.79
N PRO A 58 31.51 -0.60 -5.50
CA PRO A 58 31.69 0.52 -6.42
C PRO A 58 32.41 0.05 -7.69
N LYS A 59 32.03 0.61 -8.84
CA LYS A 59 32.73 0.33 -10.10
C LYS A 59 34.20 0.77 -9.99
N ASN A 60 35.12 -0.17 -10.23
CA ASN A 60 36.58 0.03 -10.17
C ASN A 60 37.14 0.29 -8.76
N SER A 61 36.49 -0.18 -7.70
CA SER A 61 37.05 -0.13 -6.35
C SER A 61 36.81 -1.44 -5.61
N PRO A 62 37.62 -1.77 -4.58
CA PRO A 62 37.37 -2.93 -3.75
C PRO A 62 36.00 -2.86 -3.09
N SER A 63 35.32 -4.00 -3.01
CA SER A 63 34.09 -4.12 -2.24
C SER A 63 34.38 -3.98 -0.75
N PHE A 64 33.47 -3.38 -0.01
CA PHE A 64 33.54 -3.32 1.44
C PHE A 64 32.18 -3.71 2.05
N ALA A 65 32.24 -4.45 3.15
CA ALA A 65 31.06 -4.72 3.96
C ALA A 65 30.60 -3.39 4.54
N ALA A 66 29.37 -3.01 4.22
CA ALA A 66 28.74 -1.86 4.84
C ALA A 66 28.27 -2.27 6.23
N GLU A 67 27.48 -3.34 6.34
CA GLU A 67 26.75 -3.62 7.59
C GLU A 67 26.36 -5.08 7.85
N GLN A 68 26.35 -5.38 9.15
CA GLN A 68 25.90 -6.56 9.89
C GLN A 68 24.39 -6.65 10.15
N ARG A 69 23.62 -7.60 9.60
CA ARG A 69 22.23 -7.88 10.04
C ARG A 69 21.39 -6.61 10.14
N ALA A 70 21.25 -5.89 9.03
CA ALA A 70 20.62 -4.58 9.00
C ALA A 70 19.35 -4.60 8.14
N GLU A 71 18.38 -3.73 8.48
CA GLU A 71 17.21 -3.50 7.63
C GLU A 71 17.66 -2.96 6.27
N VAL A 72 17.14 -3.55 5.19
CA VAL A 72 17.42 -3.07 3.83
C VAL A 72 16.49 -1.90 3.53
N PRO A 73 17.02 -0.69 3.25
CA PRO A 73 16.17 0.47 3.02
C PRO A 73 15.19 0.26 1.87
N SER A 74 13.97 0.77 2.01
CA SER A 74 12.90 0.66 1.01
C SER A 74 13.34 1.10 -0.39
N TYR A 75 14.06 2.21 -0.47
CA TYR A 75 14.54 2.77 -1.74
C TYR A 75 15.54 1.84 -2.46
N PHE A 76 16.21 0.90 -1.77
CA PHE A 76 17.05 -0.10 -2.44
C PHE A 76 16.22 -1.00 -3.35
N TRP A 77 14.97 -1.30 -2.98
CA TRP A 77 14.10 -2.21 -3.73
C TRP A 77 13.64 -1.64 -5.07
N ALA A 78 13.70 -0.32 -5.26
CA ALA A 78 13.47 0.33 -6.56
C ALA A 78 14.57 -0.03 -7.59
N HIS A 79 15.73 -0.46 -7.13
CA HIS A 79 16.91 -0.79 -7.96
C HIS A 79 17.11 -2.28 -8.19
N VAL A 80 16.15 -3.11 -7.75
CA VAL A 80 16.14 -4.54 -8.00
C VAL A 80 15.60 -4.79 -9.40
N ALA A 81 16.49 -5.24 -10.30
CA ALA A 81 16.06 -5.88 -11.53
C ALA A 81 15.34 -7.19 -11.16
N GLY A 82 14.27 -7.55 -11.88
CA GLY A 82 13.42 -8.73 -11.61
C GLY A 82 14.14 -10.07 -11.80
N ASN A 83 15.22 -10.31 -11.06
CA ASN A 83 16.10 -11.45 -11.18
C ASN A 83 15.51 -12.63 -10.41
N SER A 84 15.31 -13.75 -11.11
CA SER A 84 14.60 -14.93 -10.59
C SER A 84 15.28 -15.56 -9.39
N ASN A 85 16.62 -15.54 -9.34
CA ASN A 85 17.39 -16.33 -8.38
C ASN A 85 17.34 -15.77 -6.94
N PHE A 86 16.89 -14.54 -6.76
CA PHE A 86 16.74 -13.93 -5.44
C PHE A 86 15.80 -14.74 -4.54
N TRP A 87 14.68 -15.21 -5.10
CA TRP A 87 13.65 -15.91 -4.32
C TRP A 87 14.12 -17.26 -3.78
N ASP A 88 15.05 -17.90 -4.49
CA ASP A 88 15.62 -19.20 -4.09
C ASP A 88 16.84 -19.04 -3.17
N THR A 89 17.62 -17.96 -3.33
CA THR A 89 18.93 -17.82 -2.67
C THR A 89 18.95 -16.82 -1.53
N GLY A 90 17.98 -15.90 -1.45
CA GLY A 90 18.06 -14.75 -0.54
C GLY A 90 19.13 -13.74 -0.93
N ILE A 91 19.73 -13.85 -2.12
CA ILE A 91 20.78 -12.94 -2.58
C ILE A 91 20.21 -11.99 -3.62
N VAL A 92 20.29 -10.69 -3.34
CA VAL A 92 19.86 -9.65 -4.28
C VAL A 92 21.01 -8.69 -4.55
N ARG A 93 21.12 -8.29 -5.82
CA ARG A 93 22.05 -7.25 -6.27
C ARG A 93 21.24 -6.09 -6.80
N MET A 94 21.46 -4.91 -6.23
CA MET A 94 20.79 -3.66 -6.55
C MET A 94 21.77 -2.74 -7.26
N TRP A 95 21.38 -2.17 -8.40
CA TRP A 95 22.26 -1.31 -9.18
C TRP A 95 21.86 0.15 -9.07
N PHE A 96 22.76 0.95 -8.50
CA PHE A 96 22.64 2.39 -8.46
C PHE A 96 23.49 2.99 -9.58
N GLY A 97 22.84 3.71 -10.48
CA GLY A 97 23.51 4.48 -11.51
C GLY A 97 24.28 5.68 -10.93
N ASN A 98 24.55 6.66 -11.78
CA ASN A 98 25.07 7.93 -11.29
C ASN A 98 23.92 8.67 -10.58
N THR A 99 23.95 8.63 -9.25
CA THR A 99 22.93 9.28 -8.40
C THR A 99 23.60 10.43 -7.66
N PRO A 100 22.83 11.40 -7.13
CA PRO A 100 23.40 12.45 -6.27
C PRO A 100 24.23 11.90 -5.10
N TYR A 101 23.96 10.66 -4.69
CA TYR A 101 24.61 9.97 -3.58
C TYR A 101 25.86 9.19 -4.00
N PHE A 102 25.89 8.63 -5.21
CA PHE A 102 26.99 7.80 -5.70
C PHE A 102 27.58 8.42 -6.98
N ARG A 103 28.79 8.99 -6.86
CA ARG A 103 29.54 9.61 -7.97
C ARG A 103 30.03 8.61 -9.03
N VAL A 104 29.97 7.33 -8.73
CA VAL A 104 30.29 6.22 -9.63
C VAL A 104 29.16 5.20 -9.56
N PRO A 105 28.86 4.49 -10.67
CA PRO A 105 27.92 3.38 -10.62
C PRO A 105 28.32 2.40 -9.51
N THR A 106 27.37 2.08 -8.65
CA THR A 106 27.62 1.32 -7.43
C THR A 106 26.57 0.24 -7.31
N ALA A 107 27.00 -1.00 -7.10
CA ALA A 107 26.07 -2.08 -6.77
C ALA A 107 26.05 -2.28 -5.26
N PHE A 108 24.87 -2.55 -4.71
CA PHE A 108 24.74 -3.11 -3.37
C PHE A 108 24.37 -4.58 -3.49
N ARG A 109 25.06 -5.44 -2.74
CA ARG A 109 24.67 -6.84 -2.58
C ARG A 109 24.15 -7.05 -1.17
N CYS A 110 22.92 -7.56 -1.10
CA CYS A 110 22.32 -7.99 0.14
C CYS A 110 22.30 -9.52 0.16
N LEU A 111 22.94 -10.12 1.18
CA LEU A 111 23.00 -11.58 1.36
C LEU A 111 22.02 -12.02 2.44
N ASN A 112 21.45 -13.20 2.21
CA ASN A 112 20.49 -13.84 3.12
C ASN A 112 19.34 -12.91 3.49
N VAL A 113 18.76 -12.21 2.50
CA VAL A 113 17.63 -11.31 2.76
C VAL A 113 16.47 -12.07 3.38
N ARG A 114 15.87 -11.47 4.40
CA ARG A 114 14.66 -11.96 5.06
C ARG A 114 13.59 -10.88 5.13
N PHE A 115 12.35 -11.31 5.28
CA PHE A 115 11.14 -10.48 5.34
C PHE A 115 10.53 -10.52 6.74
N ASN A 116 10.07 -9.37 7.21
CA ASN A 116 9.40 -9.29 8.49
C ASN A 116 8.08 -10.10 8.47
N PRO A 117 7.89 -11.08 9.37
CA PRO A 117 6.74 -11.98 9.32
C PRO A 117 5.42 -11.27 9.60
N GLU A 118 5.41 -10.27 10.48
CA GLU A 118 4.21 -9.51 10.83
C GLU A 118 3.72 -8.68 9.66
N ASP A 119 4.64 -8.09 8.91
CA ASP A 119 4.30 -7.28 7.75
C ASP A 119 3.83 -8.15 6.57
N VAL A 120 4.49 -9.30 6.33
CA VAL A 120 4.04 -10.29 5.34
C VAL A 120 2.64 -10.82 5.67
N ALA A 121 2.33 -11.03 6.96
CA ALA A 121 1.00 -11.48 7.37
C ALA A 121 -0.11 -10.48 7.01
N LYS A 122 0.18 -9.17 7.03
CA LYS A 122 -0.77 -8.11 6.65
C LYS A 122 -1.09 -8.09 5.15
N LEU A 123 -0.20 -8.65 4.31
CA LEU A 123 -0.39 -8.71 2.86
C LEU A 123 -1.30 -9.85 2.38
N LYS A 124 -1.62 -10.82 3.25
CA LYS A 124 -2.43 -11.97 2.86
C LYS A 124 -3.79 -11.48 2.33
N PRO A 125 -4.23 -11.93 1.14
CA PRO A 125 -5.55 -11.63 0.65
C PRO A 125 -6.58 -12.04 1.70
N ARG A 126 -7.41 -11.10 2.14
CA ARG A 126 -8.48 -11.43 3.07
C ARG A 126 -9.43 -12.37 2.37
N THR A 127 -9.66 -13.53 2.95
CA THR A 127 -10.71 -14.43 2.46
C THR A 127 -12.07 -13.71 2.58
N PRO A 128 -13.05 -13.99 1.71
CA PRO A 128 -14.40 -13.43 1.85
C PRO A 128 -14.98 -13.64 3.25
N ARG A 129 -14.64 -14.76 3.91
CA ARG A 129 -15.01 -15.05 5.29
C ARG A 129 -14.35 -14.14 6.33
N GLN A 130 -13.10 -13.73 6.12
CA GLN A 130 -12.42 -12.74 6.97
C GLN A 130 -12.96 -11.33 6.74
N VAL A 131 -13.28 -10.97 5.49
CA VAL A 131 -13.95 -9.69 5.20
C VAL A 131 -15.31 -9.64 5.92
N LEU A 132 -16.10 -10.72 5.85
CA LEU A 132 -17.38 -10.84 6.54
C LEU A 132 -17.26 -10.91 8.08
N ALA A 133 -16.15 -11.45 8.60
CA ALA A 133 -15.88 -11.50 10.04
C ALA A 133 -15.41 -10.15 10.57
N ASP A 134 -14.57 -9.43 9.81
CA ASP A 134 -14.15 -8.07 10.10
C ASP A 134 -15.32 -7.09 9.95
N GLU A 135 -16.21 -7.24 8.97
CA GLU A 135 -17.47 -6.47 8.89
C GLU A 135 -18.36 -6.67 10.13
N LYS A 136 -18.27 -7.83 10.78
CA LYS A 136 -18.94 -8.09 12.07
C LYS A 136 -18.16 -7.61 13.30
N ALA A 137 -16.84 -7.42 13.19
CA ALA A 137 -15.97 -6.98 14.26
C ALA A 137 -15.67 -5.47 14.24
N VAL A 138 -15.92 -4.80 13.11
CA VAL A 138 -16.21 -3.38 13.07
C VAL A 138 -17.44 -3.22 13.98
N PRO A 139 -17.38 -2.44 15.08
CA PRO A 139 -18.60 -2.11 15.79
C PRO A 139 -19.52 -1.53 14.74
N ALA A 140 -20.67 -2.19 14.52
CA ALA A 140 -21.69 -1.75 13.59
C ALA A 140 -21.76 -0.22 13.69
N PRO A 141 -21.68 0.53 12.57
CA PRO A 141 -21.63 1.99 12.62
C PRO A 141 -22.73 2.38 13.55
N ILE A 142 -22.36 2.95 14.71
CA ILE A 142 -23.20 2.96 15.90
C ILE A 142 -24.61 3.24 15.41
N GLN A 143 -25.47 2.21 15.39
CA GLN A 143 -26.89 2.41 15.20
C GLN A 143 -27.29 3.07 16.50
N ARG A 144 -26.99 4.36 16.57
CA ARG A 144 -27.54 5.26 17.53
C ARG A 144 -28.99 5.34 17.07
N ASP A 145 -29.78 4.43 17.64
CA ASP A 145 -31.18 4.63 17.99
C ASP A 145 -31.32 5.83 18.97
N SER A 146 -30.59 6.90 18.71
CA SER A 146 -30.94 8.23 19.17
C SER A 146 -31.55 8.88 17.94
N GLY A 147 -32.86 9.09 17.95
CA GLY A 147 -33.65 9.75 16.90
C GLY A 147 -33.27 11.21 16.60
N VAL A 148 -31.98 11.54 16.63
CA VAL A 148 -31.40 12.81 16.26
C VAL A 148 -30.95 12.70 14.81
N LYS A 149 -31.80 13.15 13.89
CA LYS A 149 -31.46 13.29 12.47
C LYS A 149 -30.16 14.08 12.34
N ALA A 150 -29.12 13.46 11.78
CA ALA A 150 -27.91 14.17 11.40
C ALA A 150 -28.28 15.37 10.52
N PRO A 151 -27.69 16.56 10.75
CA PRO A 151 -28.07 17.76 10.04
C PRO A 151 -27.87 17.55 8.52
N PRO A 152 -28.81 18.00 7.69
CA PRO A 152 -28.69 17.87 6.24
C PRO A 152 -27.43 18.61 5.77
N LEU A 153 -26.71 18.02 4.81
CA LEU A 153 -25.55 18.66 4.21
C LEU A 153 -25.99 19.97 3.52
N PRO A 154 -25.34 21.13 3.80
CA PRO A 154 -25.65 22.36 3.10
C PRO A 154 -25.44 22.21 1.58
N LYS A 155 -26.38 22.72 0.79
CA LYS A 155 -26.34 22.61 -0.68
C LYS A 155 -25.01 23.13 -1.27
N ALA A 156 -24.49 24.24 -0.75
CA ALA A 156 -23.21 24.80 -1.20
C ALA A 156 -22.02 23.84 -1.02
N ALA A 157 -22.00 23.05 0.05
CA ALA A 157 -20.96 22.04 0.29
C ALA A 157 -21.09 20.86 -0.68
N LEU A 158 -22.32 20.44 -0.98
CA LEU A 158 -22.58 19.38 -1.95
C LEU A 158 -22.25 19.83 -3.39
N ASP A 159 -22.55 21.08 -3.73
CA ASP A 159 -22.23 21.67 -5.03
C ASP A 159 -20.70 21.77 -5.23
N ALA A 160 -19.98 22.26 -4.21
CA ALA A 160 -18.52 22.34 -4.22
C ALA A 160 -17.86 20.96 -4.33
N TRP A 161 -18.36 19.98 -3.57
CA TRP A 161 -17.94 18.59 -3.69
C TRP A 161 -18.16 18.05 -5.10
N TYR A 162 -19.30 18.35 -5.73
CA TYR A 162 -19.60 17.84 -7.07
C TYR A 162 -18.69 18.46 -8.15
N VAL A 163 -18.25 19.70 -7.97
CA VAL A 163 -17.22 20.32 -8.83
C VAL A 163 -15.89 19.57 -8.72
N ALA A 164 -15.43 19.29 -7.49
CA ALA A 164 -14.20 18.53 -7.26
C ALA A 164 -14.31 17.08 -7.78
N TYR A 165 -15.44 16.42 -7.55
CA TYR A 165 -15.74 15.08 -8.03
C TYR A 165 -15.67 14.98 -9.56
N LYS A 166 -16.20 15.97 -10.29
CA LYS A 166 -16.12 15.99 -11.76
C LYS A 166 -14.70 16.17 -12.30
N LEU A 167 -13.81 16.84 -11.56
CA LEU A 167 -12.42 17.01 -11.94
C LEU A 167 -11.60 15.75 -11.67
N ALA A 168 -11.92 15.02 -10.59
CA ALA A 168 -11.20 13.84 -10.17
C ALA A 168 -11.54 12.57 -10.96
N TYR A 169 -12.76 12.49 -11.54
CA TYR A 169 -13.25 11.28 -12.19
C TYR A 169 -13.69 11.50 -13.63
N SER A 170 -13.33 10.55 -14.50
CA SER A 170 -13.65 10.56 -15.93
C SER A 170 -15.15 10.31 -16.18
N ASP A 171 -15.67 10.71 -17.33
CA ASP A 171 -17.09 10.50 -17.70
C ASP A 171 -17.58 9.05 -17.55
N ARG A 172 -16.69 8.07 -17.77
CA ARG A 172 -17.01 6.65 -17.66
C ARG A 172 -17.18 6.17 -16.21
N GLU A 173 -16.57 6.87 -15.26
CA GLU A 173 -16.62 6.56 -13.82
C GLU A 173 -17.69 7.38 -13.08
N ARG A 174 -18.27 8.40 -13.73
CA ARG A 174 -19.32 9.25 -13.18
C ARG A 174 -20.70 8.59 -13.25
N THR A 175 -20.85 7.44 -12.62
CA THR A 175 -22.16 6.80 -12.40
C THR A 175 -22.83 7.37 -11.14
N LEU A 176 -24.17 7.31 -11.06
CA LEU A 176 -24.91 7.81 -9.90
C LEU A 176 -24.55 7.06 -8.61
N ASP A 177 -24.35 5.74 -8.70
CA ASP A 177 -23.93 4.91 -7.57
C ASP A 177 -22.57 5.35 -7.05
N HIS A 178 -21.59 5.48 -7.95
CA HIS A 178 -20.24 5.90 -7.60
C HIS A 178 -20.22 7.32 -7.00
N ALA A 179 -20.98 8.26 -7.58
CA ALA A 179 -21.09 9.61 -7.05
C ALA A 179 -21.77 9.62 -5.66
N TRP A 180 -22.80 8.81 -5.45
CA TRP A 180 -23.51 8.76 -4.18
C TRP A 180 -22.67 8.13 -3.06
N ASP A 181 -21.96 7.04 -3.36
CA ASP A 181 -21.06 6.41 -2.40
C ASP A 181 -19.87 7.31 -2.05
N HIS A 182 -19.29 7.98 -3.05
CA HIS A 182 -18.23 8.96 -2.82
C HIS A 182 -18.73 10.16 -1.99
N ALA A 183 -19.96 10.64 -2.21
CA ALA A 183 -20.54 11.73 -1.42
C ALA A 183 -20.79 11.32 0.03
N LYS A 184 -21.24 10.09 0.28
CA LYS A 184 -21.42 9.55 1.63
C LYS A 184 -20.09 9.41 2.36
N ALA A 185 -19.05 8.94 1.67
CA ALA A 185 -17.70 8.84 2.23
C ALA A 185 -17.09 10.21 2.55
N ALA A 186 -17.33 11.21 1.71
CA ALA A 186 -16.83 12.57 1.91
C ALA A 186 -17.51 13.32 3.07
N PHE A 187 -18.74 12.94 3.44
CA PHE A 187 -19.52 13.61 4.49
C PHE A 187 -20.11 12.61 5.50
N PRO A 188 -19.27 11.92 6.29
CA PRO A 188 -19.73 10.86 7.19
C PRO A 188 -20.66 11.35 8.32
N GLU A 189 -20.57 12.63 8.68
CA GLU A 189 -21.39 13.25 9.73
C GLU A 189 -22.66 13.95 9.22
N LYS A 190 -22.92 13.92 7.90
CA LYS A 190 -24.05 14.64 7.28
C LYS A 190 -24.91 13.70 6.47
N THR A 191 -26.20 14.01 6.39
CA THR A 191 -27.12 13.23 5.55
C THR A 191 -26.98 13.68 4.09
N VAL A 192 -26.51 12.78 3.21
CA VAL A 192 -26.50 12.96 1.75
C VAL A 192 -27.54 12.05 1.10
N THR A 193 -28.55 12.64 0.46
CA THR A 193 -29.58 11.88 -0.24
C THR A 193 -29.17 11.58 -1.68
N ARG A 194 -29.50 10.38 -2.15
CA ARG A 194 -29.26 9.96 -3.54
C ARG A 194 -29.94 10.88 -4.54
N ASP A 195 -31.10 11.43 -4.19
CA ASP A 195 -31.83 12.41 -5.00
C ASP A 195 -31.10 13.75 -5.13
N ALA A 196 -30.37 14.20 -4.09
CA ALA A 196 -29.58 15.43 -4.17
C ALA A 196 -28.40 15.26 -5.13
N VAL A 197 -27.70 14.12 -5.06
CA VAL A 197 -26.62 13.77 -5.99
C VAL A 197 -27.16 13.61 -7.41
N ARG A 198 -28.30 12.93 -7.59
CA ARG A 198 -28.96 12.79 -8.90
C ARG A 198 -29.29 14.15 -9.53
N LYS A 199 -29.81 15.11 -8.75
CA LYS A 199 -30.13 16.46 -9.24
C LYS A 199 -28.90 17.24 -9.70
N LEU A 200 -27.75 17.01 -9.07
CA LEU A 200 -26.48 17.63 -9.45
C LEU A 200 -25.90 16.99 -10.71
N MET A 201 -26.01 15.67 -10.83
CA MET A 201 -25.58 14.94 -12.02
C MET A 201 -26.44 15.24 -13.25
N ALA A 202 -27.75 15.39 -13.07
CA ALA A 202 -28.69 15.67 -14.14
C ALA A 202 -28.68 17.13 -14.64
N GLY A 203 -27.74 17.97 -14.17
CA GLY A 203 -27.59 19.34 -14.67
C GLY A 203 -28.72 20.30 -14.28
N GLY A 204 -29.39 20.08 -13.14
CA GLY A 204 -30.24 21.08 -12.51
C GLY A 204 -31.38 21.64 -13.37
N LYS A 205 -32.39 20.84 -13.71
CA LYS A 205 -33.77 21.34 -13.85
C LYS A 205 -34.70 20.53 -12.94
N PRO A 206 -35.35 21.16 -11.94
CA PRO A 206 -36.29 20.47 -11.08
C PRO A 206 -37.51 20.02 -11.91
N GLY A 207 -37.77 18.71 -11.94
CA GLY A 207 -39.01 18.17 -12.50
C GLY A 207 -40.23 18.61 -11.66
N PRO A 208 -41.43 18.67 -12.27
CA PRO A 208 -42.64 19.16 -11.60
C PRO A 208 -43.03 18.26 -10.43
N ARG A 209 -43.46 18.85 -9.31
CA ARG A 209 -44.04 18.09 -8.20
C ARG A 209 -45.41 17.52 -8.62
N PRO A 210 -45.71 16.25 -8.32
CA PRO A 210 -47.08 15.75 -8.45
C PRO A 210 -48.00 16.44 -7.44
N LYS A 211 -49.24 16.71 -7.86
CA LYS A 211 -50.33 17.22 -7.02
C LYS A 211 -50.85 16.15 -6.07
#